data_AF-A0ABD7X491-F1
#
_entry.id   AF-A0ABD7X491-F1
#
_cell.length_a   1.000
_cell.length_b   1.000
_cell.length_c   1.000
_cell.angle_alpha   90.00
_cell.angle_beta   90.00
_cell.angle_gamma   90.00
#
_symmetry.space_group_name_H-M   'P 1'
#
loop_
_entity.id
_entity.type
_entity.pdbx_description
1 polymer ?
#
loop_
_entity_poly.entity_id
_entity_poly.type
_entity_poly.pdbx_seq_one_letter_code
_entity_poly.pdbx_strand_id
1 'polypeptide(L)'
;MKSAIEMNIHGIKCDACDFVDEQVSVEGYESYLNKPCPKCGANLMTEADLNNVKALIAIFNAANNILPERAEDEEIVKMSVEMNGTGDMNFNFKK
;
A
#
# COMPACT_ATOMS: atom_id res chain seq x y z
N MET A 1 -0.64 8.01 23.18
CA MET A 1 0.28 6.95 22.71
C MET A 1 -0.19 6.51 21.33
N LYS A 2 0.74 6.20 20.42
CA LYS A 2 0.42 5.79 19.04
C LYS A 2 1.02 4.42 18.76
N SER A 3 0.46 3.70 17.78
CA SER A 3 1.07 2.47 17.27
C SER A 3 2.52 2.74 16.82
N ALA A 4 3.39 1.77 17.00
CA ALA A 4 4.80 1.85 16.59
C ALA A 4 4.93 2.21 15.10
N ILE A 5 4.06 1.65 14.27
CA ILE A 5 4.02 1.82 12.82
C ILE A 5 2.63 2.34 12.43
N GLU A 6 2.62 3.44 11.68
CA GLU A 6 1.42 4.01 11.06
C GLU A 6 1.47 3.76 9.55
N MET A 7 0.48 3.02 9.04
CA MET A 7 0.36 2.75 7.61
C MET A 7 -0.65 3.71 6.96
N ASN A 8 -0.25 4.32 5.85
CA ASN A 8 -1.14 5.08 4.99
C ASN A 8 -1.07 4.46 3.58
N ILE A 9 -2.01 3.56 3.27
CA ILE A 9 -2.10 2.89 1.97
C ILE A 9 -3.33 3.45 1.25
N HIS A 10 -3.11 4.09 0.11
CA HIS A 10 -4.17 4.61 -0.74
C HIS A 10 -3.70 4.71 -2.18
N GLY A 11 -4.67 4.87 -3.07
CA GLY A 11 -4.50 5.09 -4.49
C GLY A 11 -4.36 3.81 -5.32
N ILE A 12 -4.65 3.94 -6.61
CA ILE A 12 -4.46 2.89 -7.61
C ILE A 12 -3.81 3.50 -8.85
N LYS A 13 -2.83 2.79 -9.41
CA LYS A 13 -2.17 3.17 -10.67
C LYS A 13 -2.30 2.06 -11.68
N CYS A 14 -2.35 2.40 -12.96
CA CYS A 14 -2.27 1.42 -14.03
C CYS A 14 -0.80 1.17 -14.40
N ASP A 15 -0.39 -0.08 -14.57
CA ASP A 15 0.98 -0.39 -14.99
C ASP A 15 1.18 -0.27 -16.52
N ALA A 16 0.09 -0.18 -17.29
CA ALA A 16 0.12 -0.10 -18.76
C ALA A 16 -0.01 1.33 -19.31
N CYS A 17 -0.44 2.29 -18.50
CA CYS A 17 -0.56 3.70 -18.87
C CYS A 17 -0.39 4.63 -17.66
N ASP A 18 -0.49 5.93 -17.86
CA ASP A 18 -0.35 6.99 -16.85
C ASP A 18 -1.62 7.24 -16.00
N PHE A 19 -2.58 6.30 -15.96
CA PHE A 19 -3.75 6.44 -15.10
C PHE A 19 -3.36 6.28 -13.62
N VAL A 20 -3.75 7.26 -12.80
CA VAL A 20 -3.60 7.25 -11.35
C VAL A 20 -4.88 7.80 -10.73
N ASP A 21 -5.39 7.14 -9.70
CA ASP A 21 -6.46 7.63 -8.83
C ASP A 21 -6.00 7.50 -7.38
N GLU A 22 -5.64 8.62 -6.76
CA GLU A 22 -5.11 8.67 -5.38
C GLU A 22 -6.20 8.56 -4.31
N GLN A 23 -7.48 8.62 -4.69
CA GLN A 23 -8.62 8.64 -3.75
C GLN A 23 -9.08 7.24 -3.33
N VAL A 24 -8.57 6.19 -3.98
CA VAL A 24 -8.94 4.81 -3.68
C VAL A 24 -8.41 4.41 -2.30
N SER A 25 -9.29 4.08 -1.35
CA SER A 25 -8.88 3.58 -0.04
C SER A 25 -8.56 2.08 -0.10
N VAL A 26 -7.72 1.62 0.83
CA VAL A 26 -7.28 0.21 0.89
C VAL A 26 -8.45 -0.76 1.13
N GLU A 27 -9.50 -0.32 1.84
CA GLU A 27 -10.73 -1.11 2.04
C GLU A 27 -11.48 -1.34 0.72
N GLY A 28 -11.29 -0.45 -0.26
CA GLY A 28 -11.89 -0.54 -1.58
C GLY A 28 -11.13 -1.44 -2.55
N TYR A 29 -9.90 -1.87 -2.24
CA TYR A 29 -9.00 -2.53 -3.20
C TYR A 29 -9.57 -3.83 -3.78
N GLU A 30 -10.28 -4.63 -2.99
CA GLU A 30 -10.91 -5.87 -3.49
C GLU A 30 -11.90 -5.60 -4.64
N SER A 31 -12.55 -4.43 -4.63
CA SER A 31 -13.48 -4.04 -5.70
C SER A 31 -12.79 -3.65 -7.01
N TYR A 32 -11.46 -3.51 -7.01
CA TYR A 32 -10.64 -3.20 -8.19
C TYR A 32 -9.96 -4.43 -8.79
N LEU A 33 -10.09 -5.60 -8.17
CA LEU A 33 -9.58 -6.85 -8.72
C LEU A 33 -10.17 -7.10 -10.12
N ASN A 34 -9.31 -7.26 -11.12
CA ASN A 34 -9.70 -7.46 -12.50
C ASN A 34 -10.52 -6.31 -13.13
N LYS A 35 -10.60 -5.13 -12.48
CA LYS A 35 -11.26 -3.97 -13.09
C LYS A 35 -10.41 -3.41 -14.24
N PRO A 36 -11.02 -3.12 -15.39
CA PRO A 36 -10.33 -2.50 -16.50
C PRO A 36 -10.00 -1.04 -16.17
N CYS A 37 -8.82 -0.61 -16.58
CA CYS A 37 -8.37 0.77 -16.52
C CYS A 37 -9.29 1.63 -17.39
N PRO A 38 -9.82 2.77 -16.88
CA PRO A 38 -10.72 3.62 -17.65
C PRO A 38 -10.02 4.29 -18.85
N LYS A 39 -8.68 4.35 -18.86
CA LYS A 39 -7.90 4.98 -19.93
C LYS A 39 -7.49 3.99 -21.04
N CYS A 40 -7.03 2.79 -20.68
CA CYS A 40 -6.47 1.84 -21.66
C CYS A 40 -7.12 0.45 -21.65
N GLY A 41 -8.02 0.16 -20.71
CA GLY A 41 -8.70 -1.14 -20.60
C GLY A 41 -7.86 -2.27 -19.98
N ALA A 42 -6.56 -2.06 -19.75
CA ALA A 42 -5.71 -3.03 -19.06
C ALA A 42 -6.16 -3.23 -17.61
N ASN A 43 -5.79 -4.35 -17.00
CA ASN A 43 -6.18 -4.66 -15.63
C ASN A 43 -5.53 -3.70 -14.62
N LEU A 44 -6.31 -3.10 -13.72
CA LEU A 44 -5.81 -2.18 -12.69
C LEU A 44 -5.24 -2.88 -11.46
N MET A 45 -5.71 -4.09 -11.16
CA MET A 45 -5.26 -4.84 -9.99
C MET A 45 -5.34 -6.32 -10.26
N THR A 46 -4.19 -6.98 -10.19
CA THR A 46 -4.11 -8.43 -10.26
C THR A 46 -4.31 -9.04 -8.87
N GLU A 47 -4.50 -10.35 -8.84
CA GLU A 47 -4.56 -11.09 -7.58
C GLU A 47 -3.24 -11.02 -6.81
N ALA A 48 -2.10 -10.96 -7.52
CA ALA A 48 -0.78 -10.81 -6.92
C ALA A 48 -0.64 -9.46 -6.19
N ASP A 49 -1.10 -8.37 -6.81
CA ASP A 49 -1.07 -7.03 -6.19
C ASP A 49 -1.93 -6.99 -4.91
N LEU A 50 -3.14 -7.54 -4.97
CA LEU A 50 -4.04 -7.59 -3.83
C LEU A 50 -3.45 -8.42 -2.68
N ASN A 51 -2.86 -9.58 -3.00
CA ASN A 51 -2.21 -10.44 -2.01
C ASN A 51 -0.99 -9.78 -1.37
N ASN A 52 -0.21 -9.03 -2.15
CA ASN A 52 0.93 -8.25 -1.65
C ASN A 52 0.50 -7.17 -0.66
N VAL A 53 -0.57 -6.43 -0.98
CA VAL A 53 -1.13 -5.42 -0.05
C VAL A 53 -1.63 -6.08 1.24
N LYS A 54 -2.35 -7.21 1.14
CA LYS A 54 -2.81 -7.96 2.32
C LYS A 54 -1.65 -8.46 3.18
N ALA A 55 -0.58 -8.96 2.56
CA ALA A 55 0.61 -9.40 3.25
C ALA A 55 1.32 -8.26 4.00
N LEU A 56 1.45 -7.08 3.36
CA LEU A 56 2.02 -5.89 4.02
C LEU A 56 1.19 -5.48 5.24
N ILE A 57 -0.13 -5.39 5.11
CA ILE A 57 -1.03 -5.05 6.23
C ILE A 57 -0.85 -6.04 7.38
N ALA A 58 -0.78 -7.34 7.08
CA ALA A 58 -0.59 -8.38 8.09
C ALA A 58 0.76 -8.25 8.81
N ILE A 59 1.85 -7.99 8.07
CA ILE A 59 3.18 -7.79 8.64
C ILE A 59 3.20 -6.58 9.59
N PHE A 60 2.63 -5.45 9.18
CA PHE A 60 2.62 -4.25 10.02
C PHE A 60 1.70 -4.37 11.23
N ASN A 61 0.57 -5.06 11.11
CA ASN A 61 -0.28 -5.38 12.26
C ASN A 61 0.44 -6.30 13.25
N ALA A 62 1.15 -7.32 12.76
CA ALA A 62 1.96 -8.19 13.61
C ALA A 62 3.10 -7.41 14.30
N ALA A 63 3.78 -6.52 13.58
CA ALA A 63 4.83 -5.68 14.13
C ALA A 63 4.27 -4.76 15.24
N ASN A 64 3.11 -4.12 15.04
CA ASN A 64 2.47 -3.28 16.05
C ASN A 64 2.02 -4.06 17.30
N ASN A 65 1.76 -5.37 17.20
CA ASN A 65 1.45 -6.21 18.36
C ASN A 65 2.69 -6.63 19.16
N ILE A 66 3.89 -6.56 18.57
CA ILE A 66 5.16 -6.97 19.19
C ILE A 66 5.95 -5.76 19.69
N LEU A 67 5.92 -4.66 18.93
CA LEU A 67 6.65 -3.44 19.24
C LEU A 67 5.88 -2.59 20.26
N PRO A 68 6.58 -1.90 21.18
CA PRO A 68 5.93 -1.01 22.11
C PRO A 68 5.27 0.17 21.38
N GLU A 69 4.20 0.70 21.96
CA GLU A 69 3.61 1.96 21.51
C GLU A 69 4.62 3.11 21.63
N ARG A 70 4.53 4.05 20.69
CA ARG A 70 5.41 5.23 20.65
C ARG A 70 4.78 6.44 21.34
N ALA A 71 5.63 7.36 21.79
CA ALA A 71 5.19 8.66 22.28
C ALA A 71 4.67 9.54 21.14
N GLU A 72 3.88 10.58 21.47
CA GLU A 72 3.26 11.43 20.44
C GLU A 72 4.27 12.33 19.72
N ASP A 73 5.32 12.72 20.42
CA ASP A 73 6.39 13.65 20.03
C ASP A 73 7.67 12.94 19.53
N GLU A 74 7.66 11.62 19.47
CA GLU A 74 8.78 10.83 18.95
C GLU A 74 8.95 11.04 17.44
N GLU A 75 10.19 11.25 16.99
CA GLU A 75 10.50 11.40 15.56
C GLU A 75 10.09 10.16 14.77
N ILE A 76 9.45 10.37 13.61
CA ILE A 76 8.94 9.28 12.76
C ILE A 76 9.80 9.21 11.51
N VAL A 77 10.40 8.04 11.25
CA VAL A 77 11.02 7.74 9.96
C VAL A 77 9.92 7.40 8.94
N LYS A 78 9.92 8.09 7.79
CA LYS A 78 8.96 7.81 6.73
C LYS A 78 9.52 6.75 5.78
N MET A 79 8.74 5.70 5.55
CA MET A 79 9.04 4.70 4.53
C MET A 79 7.99 4.79 3.43
N SER A 80 8.42 4.85 2.18
CA SER A 80 7.55 4.69 1.02
C SER A 80 7.77 3.33 0.41
N VAL A 81 6.68 2.60 0.16
CA VAL A 81 6.67 1.33 -0.56
C VAL A 81 6.15 1.57 -1.96
N GLU A 82 6.94 1.24 -2.97
CA GLU A 82 6.51 1.29 -4.36
C GLU A 82 6.36 -0.12 -4.91
N MET A 83 5.18 -0.42 -5.45
CA MET A 83 4.89 -1.66 -6.16
C MET A 83 4.82 -1.36 -7.66
N ASN A 84 5.31 -2.27 -8.50
CA ASN A 84 5.41 -2.07 -9.96
C ASN A 84 4.57 -3.06 -10.78
N GLY A 85 3.60 -3.75 -10.16
CA GLY A 85 2.73 -4.73 -10.83
C GLY A 85 3.38 -6.07 -11.17
N THR A 86 4.68 -6.25 -10.89
CA THR A 86 5.39 -7.53 -11.14
C THR A 86 5.44 -8.44 -9.93
N GLY A 87 4.95 -7.95 -8.79
CA GLY A 87 5.11 -8.60 -7.48
C GLY A 87 6.30 -8.08 -6.68
N ASP A 88 7.21 -7.31 -7.31
CA ASP A 88 8.34 -6.68 -6.64
C ASP A 88 7.92 -5.43 -5.85
N MET A 89 8.55 -5.23 -4.70
CA MET A 89 8.35 -4.07 -3.82
C MET A 89 9.67 -3.35 -3.55
N ASN A 90 9.71 -2.05 -3.82
CA ASN A 90 10.83 -1.19 -3.49
C ASN A 90 10.54 -0.39 -2.22
N PHE A 91 11.45 -0.46 -1.26
CA PHE A 91 11.35 0.24 0.02
C PHE A 91 12.34 1.39 0.05
N ASN A 92 11.84 2.62 0.20
CA ASN A 92 12.66 3.81 0.32
C ASN A 92 12.46 4.47 1.68
N PHE A 93 13.56 4.69 2.41
CA PHE A 93 13.54 5.34 3.72
C PHE A 93 13.90 6.82 3.56
N LYS A 94 13.04 7.68 4.11
CA LYS A 94 13.29 9.12 4.24
C LYS A 94 13.32 9.45 5.73
N LYS A 95 14.47 9.94 6.19
CA LYS A 95 14.63 10.45 7.55
C LYS A 95 13.93 11.80 7.70
#